data_AF-A0A154P2N7-F1
#
_entry.id   AF-A0A154P2N7-F1
#
_cell.length_a   1.000
_cell.length_b   1.000
_cell.length_c   1.000
_cell.angle_alpha   90.00
_cell.angle_beta   90.00
_cell.angle_gamma   90.00
#
_symmetry.space_group_name_H-M   'P 1'
#
loop_
_entity.id
_entity.type
_entity.pdbx_description
1 polymer ?
#
loop_
_entity_poly.entity_id
_entity_poly.type
_entity_poly.pdbx_seq_one_letter_code
_entity_poly.pdbx_strand_id
1 'polypeptide(L)'
;MRSLEVLVLVIALCHEWCHSETVETKTLRLCISQNSCENCLEASLSCAWCSDWSYTNSSHGKPRCNVPERLKDFGCPPEEIRTAHPGSVTLVEDFNFKDVEVADEIPVQLRPQKVKAKIRPNSKTVIQLRYRPAKNYPLDLYYLMDLTWSMKDDKDTLVSLGWNMTNTLERFTNKFRLGFGTYADKPLMPFVFPGHEENPCKSALAECSPLYIKEVYVDYFKL
;
A
#
# COMPACT_ATOMS: atom_id res chain seq x y z
N MET A 1 15.14 33.92 -56.53
CA MET A 1 14.05 34.05 -55.53
C MET A 1 12.96 33.00 -55.69
N ARG A 2 12.36 32.80 -56.88
CA ARG A 2 11.31 31.77 -57.09
C ARG A 2 11.76 30.31 -56.86
N SER A 3 13.02 29.97 -57.14
CA SER A 3 13.56 28.61 -56.93
C SER A 3 13.78 28.26 -55.45
N LEU A 4 14.03 29.25 -54.60
CA LEU A 4 14.25 29.05 -53.16
C LEU A 4 12.92 28.80 -52.43
N GLU A 5 11.85 29.50 -52.81
CA GLU A 5 10.52 29.30 -52.22
C GLU A 5 9.91 27.96 -52.57
N VAL A 6 10.13 27.47 -53.80
CA VAL A 6 9.71 26.12 -54.20
C VAL A 6 10.47 25.05 -53.41
N LEU A 7 11.76 25.26 -53.15
CA LEU A 7 12.57 24.34 -52.34
C LEU A 7 12.08 24.31 -50.88
N VAL A 8 11.76 25.48 -50.31
CA VAL A 8 11.20 25.59 -48.94
C VAL A 8 9.82 24.96 -48.84
N LEU A 9 8.95 25.14 -49.85
CA LEU A 9 7.63 24.49 -49.92
C LEU A 9 7.75 22.96 -50.03
N VAL A 10 8.70 22.46 -50.83
CA VAL A 10 8.95 21.00 -50.93
C VAL A 10 9.53 20.44 -49.62
N ILE A 11 10.42 21.17 -48.96
CA ILE A 11 10.97 20.76 -47.65
C ILE A 11 9.88 20.80 -46.56
N ALA A 12 8.99 21.78 -46.58
CA ALA A 12 7.86 21.89 -45.64
C ALA A 12 6.83 20.76 -45.87
N LEU A 13 6.48 20.47 -47.12
CA LEU A 13 5.60 19.35 -47.48
C LEU A 13 6.22 17.99 -47.15
N CYS A 14 7.54 17.83 -47.29
CA CYS A 14 8.28 16.64 -46.84
C CYS A 14 8.32 16.53 -45.30
N HIS A 15 8.40 17.64 -44.58
CA HIS A 15 8.39 17.65 -43.11
C HIS A 15 7.02 17.27 -42.54
N GLU A 16 5.91 17.66 -43.19
CA GLU A 16 4.56 17.26 -42.79
C GLU A 16 4.24 15.77 -43.07
N TRP A 17 4.86 15.16 -44.07
CA TRP A 17 4.73 13.72 -44.34
C TRP A 17 5.56 12.82 -43.42
N CYS A 18 6.57 13.36 -42.74
CA CYS A 18 7.55 12.55 -41.99
C CYS A 18 7.11 12.20 -40.56
N HIS A 19 5.99 12.75 -40.04
CA HIS A 19 5.70 12.66 -38.60
C HIS A 19 4.26 12.27 -38.23
N SER A 20 3.69 11.26 -38.88
CA SER A 20 2.51 10.56 -38.39
C SER A 20 2.75 9.06 -38.25
N GLU A 21 3.60 8.67 -37.30
CA GLU A 21 3.58 7.29 -36.80
C GLU A 21 2.30 7.10 -35.99
N THR A 22 1.30 6.49 -36.61
CA THR A 22 0.05 6.12 -35.93
C THR A 22 0.36 5.10 -34.82
N VAL A 23 -0.38 5.15 -33.72
CA VAL A 23 -0.24 4.23 -32.55
C VAL A 23 -0.21 2.75 -32.98
N GLU A 24 -0.90 2.42 -34.06
CA GLU A 24 -0.97 1.10 -34.67
C GLU A 24 0.36 0.63 -35.28
N THR A 25 1.09 1.53 -35.96
CA THR A 25 2.40 1.21 -36.57
C THR A 25 3.48 0.97 -35.51
N LYS A 26 3.44 1.71 -34.40
CA LYS A 26 4.35 1.51 -33.27
C LYS A 26 4.10 0.16 -32.58
N THR A 27 2.84 -0.20 -32.36
CA THR A 27 2.44 -1.49 -31.76
C THR A 27 2.85 -2.66 -32.65
N LEU A 28 2.66 -2.52 -33.96
CA LEU A 28 3.07 -3.52 -34.95
C LEU A 28 4.59 -3.77 -34.91
N ARG A 29 5.40 -2.70 -34.90
CA ARG A 29 6.86 -2.81 -34.80
C ARG A 29 7.32 -3.45 -33.49
N LEU A 30 6.64 -3.17 -32.39
CA LEU A 30 6.92 -3.76 -31.07
C LEU A 30 6.73 -5.28 -31.06
N CYS A 31 5.66 -5.78 -31.71
CA CYS A 31 5.43 -7.22 -31.81
C CYS A 31 6.48 -7.88 -32.71
N ILE A 32 6.71 -7.33 -33.90
CA ILE A 32 7.58 -7.94 -34.92
C ILE A 32 9.04 -8.05 -34.47
N SER A 33 9.50 -7.16 -33.57
CA SER A 33 10.86 -7.21 -33.04
C SER A 33 11.12 -8.36 -32.07
N GLN A 34 10.08 -9.08 -31.62
CA GLN A 34 10.22 -10.19 -30.68
C GLN A 34 10.49 -11.51 -31.40
N ASN A 35 11.48 -12.27 -30.90
CA ASN A 35 11.96 -13.51 -31.49
C ASN A 35 11.54 -14.78 -30.74
N SER A 36 10.94 -14.65 -29.56
CA SER A 36 10.45 -15.77 -28.75
C SER A 36 8.96 -15.59 -28.41
N CYS A 37 8.28 -16.70 -28.14
CA CYS A 37 6.88 -16.69 -27.73
C CYS A 37 6.68 -15.89 -26.44
N GLU A 38 7.54 -16.10 -25.44
CA GLU A 38 7.50 -15.39 -24.17
C GLU A 38 7.62 -13.88 -24.35
N ASN A 39 8.67 -13.41 -25.02
CA ASN A 39 8.89 -11.98 -25.24
C ASN A 39 7.77 -11.34 -26.08
N CYS A 40 7.23 -12.09 -27.06
CA CYS A 40 6.10 -11.66 -27.87
C CYS A 40 4.85 -11.39 -27.02
N LEU A 41 4.49 -12.34 -26.18
CA LEU A 41 3.30 -12.26 -25.32
C LEU A 41 3.50 -11.25 -24.19
N GLU A 42 4.73 -10.95 -23.79
CA GLU A 42 5.04 -9.91 -22.80
C GLU A 42 5.15 -8.50 -23.38
N ALA A 43 5.39 -8.34 -24.68
CA ALA A 43 5.58 -7.04 -25.33
C ALA A 43 4.29 -6.19 -25.32
N SER A 44 3.14 -6.73 -25.72
CA SER A 44 1.84 -6.04 -25.67
C SER A 44 0.68 -7.04 -25.62
N LEU A 45 -0.51 -6.59 -25.19
CA LEU A 45 -1.74 -7.40 -25.26
C LEU A 45 -2.26 -7.53 -26.68
N SER A 46 -1.86 -6.61 -27.56
CA SER A 46 -2.19 -6.65 -28.99
C SER A 46 -1.31 -7.61 -29.79
N CYS A 47 -0.21 -8.12 -29.19
CA CYS A 47 0.64 -9.10 -29.85
C CYS A 47 0.10 -10.51 -29.66
N ALA A 48 0.31 -11.34 -30.68
CA ALA A 48 0.02 -12.75 -30.70
C ALA A 48 1.18 -13.52 -31.34
N TRP A 49 1.29 -14.80 -31.01
CA TRP A 49 2.33 -15.68 -31.49
C TRP A 49 1.73 -16.85 -32.27
N CYS A 50 2.24 -17.13 -33.46
CA CYS A 50 1.89 -18.34 -34.21
C CYS A 50 2.74 -19.53 -33.74
N SER A 51 2.13 -20.53 -33.10
CA SER A 51 2.81 -21.76 -32.66
C SER A 51 2.93 -22.84 -33.74
N ASP A 52 2.27 -22.66 -34.89
CA ASP A 52 2.32 -23.63 -35.98
C ASP A 52 3.74 -23.83 -36.53
N TRP A 53 4.14 -25.08 -36.76
CA TRP A 53 5.48 -25.40 -37.25
C TRP A 53 5.66 -25.01 -38.73
N SER A 54 4.61 -25.16 -39.55
CA SER A 54 4.66 -24.91 -41.00
C SER A 54 4.71 -23.41 -41.36
N TYR A 55 4.35 -22.54 -40.42
CA TYR A 55 4.34 -21.09 -40.58
C TYR A 55 5.71 -20.50 -41.02
N THR A 56 6.82 -20.99 -40.48
CA THR A 56 8.17 -20.54 -40.88
C THR A 56 8.66 -21.10 -42.20
N ASN A 57 8.11 -22.22 -42.64
CA ASN A 57 8.51 -22.88 -43.89
C ASN A 57 7.87 -22.24 -45.12
N SER A 58 6.85 -21.40 -44.91
CA SER A 58 5.96 -20.94 -45.98
C SER A 58 6.39 -19.62 -46.63
N SER A 59 7.11 -18.72 -45.94
CA SER A 59 7.56 -17.45 -46.55
C SER A 59 8.69 -16.74 -45.78
N HIS A 60 9.75 -16.35 -46.48
CA HIS A 60 10.68 -15.31 -46.01
C HIS A 60 9.88 -14.03 -45.67
N GLY A 61 10.10 -13.46 -44.48
CA GLY A 61 9.50 -12.18 -44.08
C GLY A 61 8.19 -12.25 -43.29
N LYS A 62 7.73 -13.44 -42.85
CA LYS A 62 6.57 -13.59 -41.95
C LYS A 62 7.01 -13.73 -40.48
N PRO A 63 6.91 -12.68 -39.65
CA PRO A 63 7.26 -12.79 -38.23
C PRO A 63 6.23 -13.65 -37.50
N ARG A 64 6.71 -14.51 -36.58
CA ARG A 64 5.86 -15.33 -35.71
C ARG A 64 5.11 -14.52 -34.67
N CYS A 65 5.67 -13.38 -34.26
CA CYS A 65 5.02 -12.41 -33.40
C CYS A 65 4.40 -11.29 -34.24
N ASN A 66 3.09 -11.15 -34.20
CA ASN A 66 2.37 -10.08 -34.89
C ASN A 66 0.98 -9.85 -34.25
N VAL A 67 0.22 -8.87 -34.73
CA VAL A 67 -1.19 -8.73 -34.34
C VAL A 67 -2.01 -9.92 -34.89
N PRO A 68 -3.05 -10.40 -34.17
CA PRO A 68 -3.81 -11.60 -34.54
C PRO A 68 -4.34 -11.58 -35.97
N GLU A 69 -4.79 -10.43 -36.45
CA GLU A 69 -5.36 -10.25 -37.80
C GLU A 69 -4.30 -10.51 -38.87
N ARG A 70 -3.10 -9.94 -38.72
CA ARG A 70 -1.97 -10.15 -39.64
C ARG A 70 -1.52 -11.60 -39.66
N LEU A 71 -1.51 -12.28 -38.50
CA LEU A 71 -1.16 -13.70 -38.45
C LEU A 71 -2.14 -14.55 -39.26
N LYS A 72 -3.45 -14.25 -39.19
CA LYS A 72 -4.47 -14.91 -40.01
C LYS A 72 -4.27 -14.62 -41.49
N ASP A 73 -4.01 -13.36 -41.87
CA ASP A 73 -3.73 -12.98 -43.26
C ASP A 73 -2.50 -13.69 -43.82
N PHE A 74 -1.49 -13.92 -42.97
CA PHE A 74 -0.30 -14.68 -43.34
C PHE A 74 -0.51 -16.19 -43.40
N GLY A 75 -1.70 -16.68 -43.04
CA GLY A 75 -2.10 -18.08 -43.11
C GLY A 75 -1.80 -18.88 -41.84
N CYS A 76 -1.61 -18.24 -40.69
CA CYS A 76 -1.53 -18.97 -39.42
C CYS A 76 -2.91 -19.54 -39.06
N PRO A 77 -3.04 -20.86 -38.80
CA PRO A 77 -4.28 -21.46 -38.35
C PRO A 77 -4.77 -20.79 -37.06
N PRO A 78 -6.07 -20.43 -36.94
CA PRO A 78 -6.58 -19.70 -35.77
C PRO A 78 -6.32 -20.41 -34.43
N GLU A 79 -6.40 -21.74 -34.41
CA GLU A 79 -6.13 -22.63 -33.28
C GLU A 79 -4.66 -22.61 -32.80
N GLU A 80 -3.74 -22.21 -33.67
CA GLU A 80 -2.32 -22.09 -33.39
C GLU A 80 -1.89 -20.65 -33.05
N ILE A 81 -2.84 -19.70 -33.01
CA ILE A 81 -2.58 -18.33 -32.57
C ILE A 81 -2.68 -18.28 -31.04
N ARG A 82 -1.54 -18.04 -30.39
CA ARG A 82 -1.45 -17.83 -28.94
C ARG A 82 -1.49 -16.34 -28.64
N THR A 83 -2.41 -15.95 -27.78
CA THR A 83 -2.56 -14.56 -27.32
C THR A 83 -2.23 -14.46 -25.84
N ALA A 84 -1.79 -13.27 -25.43
CA ALA A 84 -1.50 -13.02 -24.04
C ALA A 84 -2.80 -12.95 -23.24
N HIS A 85 -2.85 -13.62 -22.10
CA HIS A 85 -4.00 -13.51 -21.20
C HIS A 85 -4.02 -12.10 -20.59
N PRO A 86 -5.14 -11.37 -20.56
CA PRO A 86 -5.22 -10.00 -20.05
C PRO A 86 -5.03 -9.89 -18.53
N GLY A 87 -4.79 -11.02 -17.85
CA GLY A 87 -4.92 -11.14 -16.42
C GLY A 87 -6.39 -11.19 -16.00
N SER A 88 -6.63 -11.45 -14.73
CA SER A 88 -7.99 -11.48 -14.17
C SER A 88 -7.92 -11.19 -12.68
N VAL A 89 -8.83 -10.35 -12.17
CA VAL A 89 -9.03 -10.15 -10.75
C VAL A 89 -10.38 -10.71 -10.37
N THR A 90 -10.40 -11.64 -9.43
CA THR A 90 -11.62 -12.28 -8.94
C THR A 90 -11.73 -12.08 -7.44
N LEU A 91 -12.91 -11.64 -6.98
CA LEU A 91 -13.21 -11.52 -5.56
C LEU A 91 -13.54 -12.91 -5.01
N VAL A 92 -12.82 -13.33 -3.98
CA VAL A 92 -13.04 -14.63 -3.32
C VAL A 92 -13.86 -14.42 -2.05
N GLU A 93 -13.52 -13.40 -1.26
CA GLU A 93 -14.25 -13.03 -0.05
C GLU A 93 -14.45 -11.51 -0.04
N ASP A 94 -15.72 -11.07 0.00
CA ASP A 94 -16.13 -9.67 0.03
C ASP A 94 -17.35 -9.46 0.95
N PHE A 95 -17.18 -9.78 2.23
CA PHE A 95 -18.14 -9.55 3.29
C PHE A 95 -18.43 -8.06 3.47
N ASN A 96 -19.69 -7.73 3.75
CA ASN A 96 -20.12 -6.37 4.05
C ASN A 96 -19.44 -5.82 5.31
N PHE A 97 -19.34 -4.49 5.39
CA PHE A 97 -18.81 -3.85 6.59
C PHE A 97 -19.69 -4.21 7.80
N LYS A 98 -19.03 -4.50 8.91
CA LYS A 98 -19.66 -5.00 10.12
C LYS A 98 -19.11 -4.25 11.31
N ASP A 99 -20.02 -3.69 12.11
CA ASP A 99 -19.69 -3.00 13.36
C ASP A 99 -19.62 -4.01 14.51
N VAL A 100 -19.09 -3.58 15.66
CA VAL A 100 -18.94 -4.43 16.83
C VAL A 100 -20.19 -4.32 17.70
N GLU A 101 -21.10 -5.30 17.59
CA GLU A 101 -22.35 -5.32 18.37
C GLU A 101 -22.22 -6.17 19.64
N VAL A 102 -21.55 -7.33 19.54
CA VAL A 102 -21.37 -8.28 20.65
C VAL A 102 -19.92 -8.28 21.15
N ALA A 103 -19.69 -8.64 22.42
CA ALA A 103 -18.36 -8.93 22.97
C ALA A 103 -17.60 -9.92 22.07
N ASP A 104 -16.30 -9.63 21.81
CA ASP A 104 -15.38 -10.47 21.02
C ASP A 104 -15.70 -10.70 19.54
N GLU A 105 -16.64 -9.94 18.98
CA GLU A 105 -16.93 -9.97 17.55
C GLU A 105 -15.85 -9.25 16.73
N ILE A 106 -15.37 -9.90 15.67
CA ILE A 106 -14.40 -9.33 14.73
C ILE A 106 -15.15 -8.45 13.72
N PRO A 107 -14.92 -7.14 13.69
CA PRO A 107 -15.56 -6.26 12.73
C PRO A 107 -14.93 -6.40 11.35
N VAL A 108 -15.72 -6.11 10.32
CA VAL A 108 -15.25 -6.04 8.94
C VAL A 108 -15.08 -4.56 8.58
N GLN A 109 -13.82 -4.11 8.55
CA GLN A 109 -13.47 -2.71 8.25
C GLN A 109 -12.85 -2.52 6.87
N LEU A 110 -12.36 -3.60 6.26
CA LEU A 110 -11.71 -3.61 4.94
C LEU A 110 -12.43 -4.55 4.01
N ARG A 111 -12.58 -4.13 2.75
CA ARG A 111 -13.23 -4.89 1.68
C ARG A 111 -12.52 -4.68 0.35
N PRO A 112 -12.33 -5.74 -0.46
CA PRO A 112 -12.59 -7.16 -0.17
C PRO A 112 -11.59 -7.76 0.83
N GLN A 113 -11.91 -8.89 1.47
CA GLN A 113 -11.00 -9.59 2.39
C GLN A 113 -10.03 -10.52 1.65
N LYS A 114 -10.48 -11.08 0.52
CA LYS A 114 -9.66 -12.00 -0.26
C LYS A 114 -9.90 -11.81 -1.76
N VAL A 115 -8.80 -11.63 -2.48
CA VAL A 115 -8.78 -11.43 -3.93
C VAL A 115 -7.82 -12.43 -4.54
N LYS A 116 -8.24 -13.07 -5.64
CA LYS A 116 -7.38 -13.89 -6.48
C LYS A 116 -7.10 -13.12 -7.76
N ALA A 117 -5.85 -12.67 -7.90
CA ALA A 117 -5.37 -11.96 -9.07
C ALA A 117 -4.43 -12.85 -9.89
N LYS A 118 -4.70 -12.95 -11.19
CA LYS A 118 -3.75 -13.45 -12.19
C LYS A 118 -3.23 -12.23 -12.94
N ILE A 119 -1.95 -11.92 -12.79
CA ILE A 119 -1.34 -10.71 -13.33
C ILE A 119 -0.34 -11.14 -14.40
N ARG A 120 -0.36 -10.46 -15.55
CA ARG A 120 0.60 -10.67 -16.62
C ARG A 120 1.95 -10.03 -16.24
N PRO A 121 3.10 -10.62 -16.62
CA PRO A 121 4.40 -9.96 -16.46
C PRO A 121 4.41 -8.53 -17.01
N ASN A 122 5.08 -7.63 -16.31
CA ASN A 122 5.22 -6.21 -16.68
C ASN A 122 3.88 -5.45 -16.83
N SER A 123 2.77 -5.99 -16.30
CA SER A 123 1.46 -5.34 -16.30
C SER A 123 1.08 -4.76 -14.94
N LYS A 124 0.20 -3.76 -14.95
CA LYS A 124 -0.37 -3.15 -13.75
C LYS A 124 -1.81 -3.63 -13.58
N THR A 125 -2.15 -4.05 -12.36
CA THR A 125 -3.51 -4.43 -11.99
C THR A 125 -3.94 -3.59 -10.79
N VAL A 126 -5.12 -2.98 -10.88
CA VAL A 126 -5.66 -2.13 -9.82
C VAL A 126 -6.70 -2.93 -9.03
N ILE A 127 -6.47 -3.05 -7.71
CA ILE A 127 -7.42 -3.67 -6.79
C ILE A 127 -8.00 -2.57 -5.92
N GLN A 128 -9.31 -2.39 -5.97
CA GLN A 128 -10.01 -1.37 -5.20
C GLN A 128 -10.28 -1.86 -3.79
N LEU A 129 -9.63 -1.23 -2.81
CA LEU A 129 -9.84 -1.48 -1.38
C LEU A 129 -10.73 -0.38 -0.80
N ARG A 130 -11.76 -0.78 -0.05
CA ARG A 130 -12.65 0.13 0.67
C ARG A 130 -12.43 -0.04 2.16
N TYR A 131 -12.30 1.08 2.86
CA TYR A 131 -12.12 1.13 4.30
C TYR A 131 -13.28 1.88 4.95
N ARG A 132 -13.79 1.33 6.06
CA ARG A 132 -14.73 2.00 6.95
C ARG A 132 -14.35 1.67 8.40
N PRO A 133 -14.08 2.68 9.25
CA PRO A 133 -13.86 2.42 10.66
C PRO A 133 -15.13 1.82 11.29
N ALA A 134 -14.98 0.75 12.06
CA ALA A 134 -16.09 0.12 12.77
C ALA A 134 -16.51 0.97 13.97
N LYS A 135 -17.82 1.05 14.21
CA LYS A 135 -18.33 1.61 15.46
C LYS A 135 -18.05 0.67 16.62
N ASN A 136 -17.87 1.24 17.81
CA ASN A 136 -17.71 0.50 19.05
C ASN A 136 -16.50 -0.46 19.06
N TYR A 137 -15.43 -0.08 18.36
CA TYR A 137 -14.19 -0.85 18.31
C TYR A 137 -13.50 -0.85 19.69
N PRO A 138 -12.92 -1.98 20.15
CA PRO A 138 -12.22 -2.02 21.43
C PRO A 138 -11.03 -1.05 21.44
N LEU A 139 -10.87 -0.32 22.54
CA LEU A 139 -9.82 0.68 22.74
C LEU A 139 -9.00 0.36 23.97
N ASP A 140 -7.69 0.19 23.80
CA ASP A 140 -6.76 0.02 24.91
C ASP A 140 -5.92 1.30 25.05
N LEU A 141 -6.12 2.04 26.13
CA LEU A 141 -5.37 3.26 26.42
C LEU A 141 -4.44 3.00 27.61
N TYR A 142 -3.14 2.95 27.34
CA TYR A 142 -2.12 2.83 28.37
C TYR A 142 -1.48 4.19 28.62
N TYR A 143 -1.76 4.78 29.78
CA TYR A 143 -1.18 6.06 30.17
C TYR A 143 0.17 5.81 30.86
N LEU A 144 1.24 6.31 30.26
CA LEU A 144 2.60 6.23 30.81
C LEU A 144 3.03 7.61 31.28
N MET A 145 3.06 7.80 32.60
CA MET A 145 3.32 9.10 33.21
C MET A 145 4.79 9.28 33.59
N ASP A 146 5.33 10.46 33.31
CA ASP A 146 6.58 10.91 33.93
C ASP A 146 6.30 11.38 35.37
N LEU A 147 6.98 10.77 36.36
CA LEU A 147 6.86 11.15 37.77
C LEU A 147 8.11 11.87 38.32
N THR A 148 8.84 12.56 37.45
CA THR A 148 9.90 13.50 37.87
C THR A 148 9.33 14.72 38.61
N TRP A 149 10.21 15.45 39.30
CA TRP A 149 9.82 16.61 40.12
C TRP A 149 9.05 17.69 39.35
N SER A 150 9.34 17.88 38.06
CA SER A 150 8.65 18.85 37.21
C SER A 150 7.19 18.49 36.92
N MET A 151 6.80 17.23 37.10
CA MET A 151 5.44 16.73 36.81
C MET A 151 4.55 16.67 38.06
N LYS A 152 5.00 17.32 39.15
CA LYS A 152 4.35 17.23 40.46
C LYS A 152 2.91 17.75 40.44
N ASP A 153 2.68 18.89 39.82
CA ASP A 153 1.37 19.54 39.66
C ASP A 153 0.52 18.88 38.55
N ASP A 154 1.17 18.39 37.50
CA ASP A 154 0.50 17.60 36.45
C ASP A 154 -0.10 16.30 36.98
N LYS A 155 0.53 15.67 37.98
CA LYS A 155 0.00 14.47 38.65
C LYS A 155 -1.37 14.74 39.26
N ASP A 156 -1.51 15.84 40.00
CA ASP A 156 -2.76 16.19 40.67
C ASP A 156 -3.86 16.51 39.64
N THR A 157 -3.47 17.16 38.54
CA THR A 157 -4.35 17.41 37.39
C THR A 157 -4.81 16.09 36.77
N LEU A 158 -3.91 15.15 36.48
CA LEU A 158 -4.25 13.87 35.86
C LEU A 158 -5.21 13.04 36.73
N VAL A 159 -4.99 13.01 38.04
CA VAL A 159 -5.90 12.34 38.98
C VAL A 159 -7.30 12.92 38.88
N SER A 160 -7.42 14.25 38.75
CA SER A 160 -8.72 14.91 38.57
C SER A 160 -9.37 14.62 37.21
N LEU A 161 -8.58 14.35 36.16
CA LEU A 161 -9.08 14.07 34.80
C LEU A 161 -9.52 12.62 34.59
N GLY A 162 -9.15 11.67 35.46
CA GLY A 162 -9.44 10.25 35.26
C GLY A 162 -10.93 9.94 34.98
N TRP A 163 -11.83 10.58 35.74
CA TRP A 163 -13.29 10.46 35.54
C TRP A 163 -13.77 11.06 34.21
N ASN A 164 -13.27 12.25 33.87
CA ASN A 164 -13.65 12.94 32.63
C ASN A 164 -13.18 12.18 31.39
N MET A 165 -11.98 11.58 31.46
CA MET A 165 -11.44 10.75 30.41
C MET A 165 -12.31 9.51 30.20
N THR A 166 -12.66 8.80 31.26
CA THR A 166 -13.55 7.62 31.22
C THR A 166 -14.90 7.96 30.60
N ASN A 167 -15.56 9.02 31.07
CA ASN A 167 -16.84 9.49 30.53
C ASN A 167 -16.76 9.90 29.06
N THR A 168 -15.61 10.42 28.62
CA THR A 168 -15.38 10.80 27.23
C THR A 168 -15.20 9.57 26.35
N LEU A 169 -14.42 8.58 26.82
CA LEU A 169 -14.16 7.33 26.09
C LEU A 169 -15.42 6.48 25.93
N GLU A 170 -16.28 6.43 26.94
CA GLU A 170 -17.58 5.75 26.89
C GLU A 170 -18.50 6.25 25.76
N ARG A 171 -18.37 7.51 25.34
CA ARG A 171 -19.14 8.05 24.22
C ARG A 171 -18.72 7.46 22.87
N PHE A 172 -17.49 6.96 22.75
CA PHE A 172 -16.96 6.39 21.52
C PHE A 172 -17.07 4.87 21.48
N THR A 173 -16.78 4.21 22.61
CA THR A 173 -16.79 2.76 22.72
C THR A 173 -17.15 2.33 24.13
N ASN A 174 -17.99 1.30 24.25
CA ASN A 174 -18.30 0.66 25.52
C ASN A 174 -17.26 -0.43 25.90
N LYS A 175 -16.23 -0.60 25.06
CA LYS A 175 -15.12 -1.53 25.24
C LYS A 175 -13.81 -0.77 25.28
N PHE A 176 -13.55 -0.06 26.36
CA PHE A 176 -12.22 0.51 26.61
C PHE A 176 -11.56 -0.16 27.81
N ARG A 177 -10.24 -0.23 27.78
CA ARG A 177 -9.42 -0.64 28.91
C ARG A 177 -8.40 0.44 29.18
N LEU A 178 -8.21 0.76 30.46
CA LEU A 178 -7.20 1.71 30.89
C LEU A 178 -6.07 0.98 31.60
N GLY A 179 -4.85 1.25 31.16
CA GLY A 179 -3.65 0.88 31.86
C GLY A 179 -2.93 2.13 32.37
N PHE A 180 -2.21 1.98 33.48
CA PHE A 180 -1.40 3.05 34.03
C PHE A 180 -0.01 2.52 34.41
N GLY A 181 1.00 3.26 33.99
CA GLY A 181 2.38 3.06 34.41
C GLY A 181 3.09 4.38 34.55
N THR A 182 4.25 4.33 35.16
CA THR A 182 5.06 5.50 35.41
C THR A 182 6.51 5.23 35.08
N TYR A 183 7.24 6.30 34.84
CA TYR A 183 8.69 6.25 34.70
C TYR A 183 9.30 7.50 35.32
N ALA A 184 10.56 7.37 35.74
CA ALA A 184 11.41 8.48 36.09
C ALA A 184 12.74 8.30 35.34
N ASP A 185 13.86 8.18 36.06
CA ASP A 185 15.17 7.92 35.46
C ASP A 185 15.87 6.73 36.13
N LYS A 186 17.02 6.36 35.61
CA LYS A 186 17.85 5.28 36.15
C LYS A 186 18.35 5.66 37.56
N PRO A 187 18.26 4.77 38.56
CA PRO A 187 18.74 5.03 39.92
C PRO A 187 20.28 4.87 40.02
N LEU A 188 21.02 5.55 39.15
CA LEU A 188 22.48 5.51 39.13
C LEU A 188 23.08 6.84 38.69
N MET A 189 24.32 7.09 39.09
CA MET A 189 25.11 8.23 38.61
C MET A 189 25.20 8.23 37.07
N PRO A 190 25.02 9.38 36.37
CA PRO A 190 24.90 10.74 36.89
C PRO A 190 23.47 11.25 37.12
N PHE A 191 22.46 10.37 37.07
CA PHE A 191 21.04 10.76 37.15
C PHE A 191 20.55 11.01 38.58
N VAL A 192 21.17 10.35 39.57
CA VAL A 192 20.96 10.61 41.01
C VAL A 192 22.28 11.00 41.65
N PHE A 193 22.26 12.03 42.50
CA PHE A 193 23.43 12.43 43.28
C PHE A 193 23.72 11.44 44.41
N PRO A 194 25.01 11.16 44.70
CA PRO A 194 25.37 10.36 45.86
C PRO A 194 24.78 10.90 47.17
N GLY A 195 24.20 10.03 47.99
CA GLY A 195 23.53 10.39 49.25
C GLY A 195 22.11 10.94 49.11
N HIS A 196 21.53 10.87 47.90
CA HIS A 196 20.16 11.27 47.55
C HIS A 196 19.36 10.10 46.96
N GLU A 197 19.84 8.87 47.05
CA GLU A 197 19.23 7.69 46.45
C GLU A 197 17.85 7.38 47.05
N GLU A 198 17.71 7.53 48.37
CA GLU A 198 16.43 7.31 49.06
C GLU A 198 15.46 8.49 48.90
N ASN A 199 15.98 9.72 48.75
CA ASN A 199 15.18 10.93 48.55
C ASN A 199 15.90 11.91 47.61
N PRO A 200 15.63 11.84 46.30
CA PRO A 200 16.22 12.74 45.30
C PRO A 200 15.86 14.22 45.50
N CYS A 201 14.78 14.51 46.23
CA CYS A 201 14.24 15.86 46.41
C CYS A 201 14.77 16.57 47.66
N LYS A 202 15.74 15.97 48.36
CA LYS A 202 16.37 16.54 49.55
C LYS A 202 16.93 17.94 49.33
N SER A 203 17.52 18.21 48.16
CA SER A 203 18.02 19.54 47.76
C SER A 203 16.92 20.61 47.66
N ALA A 204 15.68 20.20 47.40
CA ALA A 204 14.51 21.06 47.33
C ALA A 204 13.75 21.15 48.68
N LEU A 205 14.34 20.63 49.77
CA LEU A 205 13.72 20.55 51.10
C LEU A 205 12.36 19.82 51.08
N ALA A 206 12.24 18.80 50.22
CA ALA A 206 11.04 18.00 50.07
C ALA A 206 11.35 16.50 50.17
N GLU A 207 10.30 15.71 50.34
CA GLU A 207 10.35 14.26 50.35
C GLU A 207 9.73 13.71 49.06
N CYS A 208 10.43 12.80 48.39
CA CYS A 208 9.93 12.10 47.21
C CYS A 208 10.51 10.69 47.13
N SER A 209 9.85 9.83 46.36
CA SER A 209 10.27 8.45 46.16
C SER A 209 11.62 8.33 45.43
N PRO A 210 12.37 7.24 45.65
CA PRO A 210 13.56 6.91 44.87
C PRO A 210 13.28 6.87 43.37
N LEU A 211 14.31 7.11 42.56
CA LEU A 211 14.18 6.97 41.11
C LEU A 211 14.03 5.50 40.71
N TYR A 212 13.29 5.27 39.63
CA TYR A 212 13.14 3.97 38.98
C TYR A 212 12.96 4.17 37.48
N ILE A 213 13.34 3.15 36.72
CA ILE A 213 13.29 3.21 35.25
C ILE A 213 11.85 3.18 34.76
N LYS A 214 11.07 2.20 35.23
CA LYS A 214 9.67 2.02 34.84
C LYS A 214 8.96 1.15 35.86
N GLU A 215 7.74 1.50 36.19
CA GLU A 215 6.83 0.68 36.98
C GLU A 215 5.49 0.56 36.27
N VAL A 216 4.93 -0.66 36.31
CA VAL A 216 3.60 -0.96 35.80
C VAL A 216 2.70 -1.12 37.02
N TYR A 217 1.71 -0.25 37.15
CA TYR A 217 0.83 -0.22 38.31
C TYR A 217 -0.49 -0.96 38.06
N VAL A 218 -1.02 -0.82 36.84
CA VAL A 218 -2.39 -1.23 36.50
C VAL A 218 -2.38 -1.83 35.10
N ASP A 219 -2.44 -3.16 35.01
CA ASP A 219 -2.63 -3.89 33.76
C ASP A 219 -4.11 -3.91 33.35
N TYR A 220 -4.46 -3.02 32.41
CA TYR A 220 -5.72 -2.98 31.65
C TYR A 220 -6.98 -3.40 32.42
N PHE A 221 -7.58 -2.47 33.15
CA PHE A 221 -8.84 -2.72 33.85
C PHE A 221 -10.01 -2.05 33.14
N LYS A 222 -11.19 -2.64 33.32
CA LYS A 222 -12.47 -2.03 32.96
C LYS A 222 -12.92 -1.19 34.15
N LEU A 223 -13.02 0.13 33.97
CA LEU A 223 -13.69 1.01 34.92
C LEU A 223 -15.21 0.84 34.78
#